data_AF-A0A8H7XEP5-F1
#
_entry.id   AF-A0A8H7XEP5-F1
#
_cell.length_a   1.000
_cell.length_b   1.000
_cell.length_c   1.000
_cell.angle_alpha   90.00
_cell.angle_beta   90.00
_cell.angle_gamma   90.00
#
_symmetry.space_group_name_H-M   'P 1'
#
loop_
_entity.id
_entity.type
_entity.pdbx_description
1 polymer ?
#
loop_
_entity_poly.entity_id
_entity_poly.type
_entity_poly.pdbx_seq_one_letter_code
_entity_poly.pdbx_strand_id
1 'polypeptide(L)'
;MPPFNATNAESLATLITEQVNKYVDMMRDCNGISDEPSSQYSQKLQEQAEVVTNACSKLQASVVEPSQWVGQAAWSYCDSVALSRVFEMNIHKLIEPEGEGATMECLTKSTGASPELISRIMRQCMNRSIFGQVEPGRYQHNRHSLRLLDENFGSLIHYLQVPVFRKASFSELPLYEYYHSVDTNRGQQFSRAMAGHYDSPLDKPIELIFPFRDVPAGSLVVDIGGGNGQQSIRLVSLYPQLSCVVQDHQSVVAVAEKASMLAETIASRITWEAHDYCAPQPQKGAAIYLLSYVLRDNTDAKCIRIIQAVAQARDPEKSTLLIHDFVDLPSGYDLHLLSVWAHVNTKPGYERTEWFYKPLRSEHRRDSVFTPTDSKKHEQRRKLLGPGLSVNKTHHIEIAINECLDELIHLIRSKYISSDAEIVPVDLARKLQYFLIILGKTFGNLQSDTDTDSCIKSIEEAFIMWAAALASGVGRLPQIPFIGPLFLPSSKDKRGFGRFMSK
;
A
#
# COMPACT_ATOMS: atom_id res chain seq x y z
N MET A 1 -22.04 28.47 -0.75
CA MET A 1 -20.69 28.29 -1.30
C MET A 1 -20.05 29.67 -1.40
N PRO A 2 -18.79 29.86 -0.98
CA PRO A 2 -18.09 31.11 -1.28
C PRO A 2 -18.02 31.30 -2.80
N PRO A 3 -18.19 32.54 -3.32
CA PRO A 3 -18.19 32.81 -4.74
C PRO A 3 -16.80 32.61 -5.37
N PHE A 4 -16.77 32.23 -6.65
CA PHE A 4 -15.56 32.17 -7.46
C PHE A 4 -14.85 33.52 -7.45
N ASN A 5 -13.58 33.55 -7.03
CA ASN A 5 -12.79 34.77 -6.96
C ASN A 5 -11.92 34.92 -8.21
N ALA A 6 -12.48 35.52 -9.26
CA ALA A 6 -11.81 35.73 -10.55
C ALA A 6 -10.46 36.47 -10.40
N THR A 7 -10.38 37.46 -9.51
CA THR A 7 -9.17 38.24 -9.24
C THR A 7 -8.03 37.38 -8.70
N ASN A 8 -8.34 36.33 -7.93
CA ASN A 8 -7.35 35.39 -7.43
C ASN A 8 -6.81 34.48 -8.55
N ALA A 9 -7.66 34.04 -9.48
CA ALA A 9 -7.25 33.22 -10.61
C ALA A 9 -6.35 33.99 -11.59
N GLU A 10 -6.67 35.25 -11.89
CA GLU A 10 -5.83 36.14 -12.73
C GLU A 10 -4.47 36.41 -12.09
N SER A 11 -4.45 36.64 -10.77
CA SER A 11 -3.21 36.81 -10.00
C SER A 11 -2.33 35.56 -10.06
N LEU A 12 -2.93 34.37 -9.91
CA LEU A 12 -2.22 33.09 -10.04
C LEU A 12 -1.69 32.84 -11.45
N ALA A 13 -2.45 33.17 -12.50
CA ALA A 13 -2.00 33.03 -13.88
C ALA A 13 -0.79 33.94 -14.19
N THR A 14 -0.81 35.17 -13.68
CA THR A 14 0.31 36.12 -13.79
C THR A 14 1.55 35.58 -13.07
N LEU A 15 1.37 35.08 -11.84
CA LEU A 15 2.44 34.46 -11.07
C LEU A 15 3.03 33.25 -11.80
N ILE A 16 2.19 32.34 -12.31
CA ILE A 16 2.65 31.16 -13.07
C ILE A 16 3.51 31.59 -14.25
N THR A 17 3.07 32.59 -15.02
CA THR A 17 3.83 33.11 -16.17
C THR A 17 5.22 33.60 -15.74
N GLU A 18 5.30 34.38 -14.67
CA GLU A 18 6.57 34.88 -14.13
C GLU A 18 7.49 33.73 -13.68
N GLN A 19 6.95 32.77 -12.92
CA GLN A 19 7.73 31.67 -12.35
C GLN A 19 8.16 30.65 -13.41
N VAL A 20 7.35 30.43 -14.44
CA VAL A 20 7.71 29.59 -15.60
C VAL A 20 8.84 30.23 -16.40
N ASN A 21 8.80 31.54 -16.64
CA ASN A 21 9.90 32.22 -17.34
C ASN A 21 11.22 32.06 -16.57
N LYS A 22 11.22 32.28 -15.25
CA LYS A 22 12.39 32.05 -14.39
C LYS A 22 12.89 30.60 -14.49
N TYR A 23 11.99 29.63 -14.39
CA TYR A 23 12.34 28.22 -14.54
C TYR A 23 12.98 27.91 -15.89
N VAL A 24 12.40 28.42 -16.99
CA VAL A 24 12.91 28.20 -18.35
C VAL A 24 14.28 28.85 -18.54
N ASP A 25 14.51 30.04 -18.00
CA ASP A 25 15.81 30.70 -18.06
C ASP A 25 16.86 29.90 -17.28
N MET A 26 16.53 29.42 -16.07
CA MET A 26 17.40 28.52 -15.31
C MET A 26 17.70 27.20 -16.06
N MET A 27 16.70 26.63 -16.74
CA MET A 27 16.89 25.43 -17.58
C MET A 27 17.85 25.68 -18.74
N ARG A 28 17.78 26.86 -19.38
CA ARG A 28 18.66 27.23 -20.50
C ARG A 28 20.10 27.39 -20.03
N ASP A 29 20.29 28.01 -18.87
CA ASP A 29 21.59 28.16 -18.23
C ASP A 29 22.19 26.79 -17.83
N CYS A 30 21.35 25.85 -17.37
CA CYS A 30 21.72 24.45 -17.10
C CYS A 30 22.32 23.73 -18.32
N ASN A 31 21.69 23.87 -19.49
CA ASN A 31 22.12 23.17 -20.71
C ASN A 31 23.51 23.61 -21.23
N GLY A 32 24.12 24.66 -20.65
CA GLY A 32 25.48 25.11 -20.94
C GLY A 32 26.56 24.60 -19.99
N ILE A 33 26.20 23.86 -18.92
CA ILE A 33 27.12 23.38 -17.87
C ILE A 33 27.15 21.84 -17.92
N SER A 34 28.28 21.26 -18.31
CA SER A 34 28.46 19.80 -18.41
C SER A 34 28.54 19.11 -17.05
N ASP A 35 27.83 17.99 -16.92
CA ASP A 35 28.15 16.78 -16.14
C ASP A 35 28.73 16.95 -14.71
N GLU A 36 28.03 17.66 -13.82
CA GLU A 36 28.10 17.32 -12.39
C GLU A 36 26.69 17.10 -11.81
N PRO A 37 26.32 15.87 -11.42
CA PRO A 37 25.00 15.52 -10.84
C PRO A 37 24.73 16.13 -9.45
N SER A 38 25.59 17.02 -8.95
CA SER A 38 25.69 17.38 -7.53
C SER A 38 25.83 18.89 -7.29
N SER A 39 25.33 19.74 -8.19
CA SER A 39 25.42 21.18 -7.98
C SER A 39 24.23 21.71 -7.16
N GLN A 40 24.50 22.66 -6.27
CA GLN A 40 23.50 23.52 -5.62
C GLN A 40 22.52 24.16 -6.62
N TYR A 41 22.92 24.24 -7.90
CA TYR A 41 22.11 24.75 -8.99
C TYR A 41 20.96 23.79 -9.37
N SER A 42 21.21 22.48 -9.44
CA SER A 42 20.16 21.47 -9.69
C SER A 42 19.10 21.48 -8.58
N GLN A 43 19.49 21.72 -7.34
CA GLN A 43 18.56 21.88 -6.21
C GLN A 43 17.68 23.13 -6.39
N LYS A 44 18.27 24.28 -6.69
CA LYS A 44 17.52 25.53 -6.94
C LYS A 44 16.54 25.37 -8.11
N LEU A 45 16.94 24.64 -9.15
CA LEU A 45 16.07 24.36 -10.29
C LEU A 45 14.86 23.51 -9.90
N GLN A 46 15.06 22.49 -9.06
CA GLN A 46 13.98 21.66 -8.53
C GLN A 46 13.03 22.46 -7.63
N GLU A 47 13.56 23.29 -6.73
CA GLU A 47 12.77 24.21 -5.89
C GLU A 47 11.93 25.17 -6.76
N GLN A 48 12.52 25.71 -7.83
CA GLN A 48 11.78 26.57 -8.77
C GLN A 48 10.67 25.80 -9.51
N ALA A 49 10.90 24.53 -9.88
CA ALA A 49 9.87 23.67 -10.48
C ALA A 49 8.70 23.39 -9.50
N GLU A 50 8.99 23.20 -8.22
CA GLU A 50 7.98 23.03 -7.16
C GLU A 50 7.12 24.29 -7.00
N VAL A 51 7.72 25.49 -7.04
CA VAL A 51 6.98 26.76 -7.00
C VAL A 51 5.98 26.85 -8.16
N VAL A 52 6.41 26.53 -9.38
CA VAL A 52 5.54 26.50 -10.57
C VAL A 52 4.40 25.48 -10.39
N THR A 53 4.73 24.26 -9.96
CA THR A 53 3.77 23.16 -9.79
C THR A 53 2.71 23.49 -8.73
N ASN A 54 3.13 24.10 -7.62
CA ASN A 54 2.24 24.53 -6.54
C ASN A 54 1.31 25.66 -6.99
N ALA A 55 1.80 26.62 -7.77
CA ALA A 55 0.97 27.68 -8.33
C ALA A 55 -0.07 27.13 -9.32
N CYS A 56 0.32 26.22 -10.21
CA CYS A 56 -0.59 25.52 -11.13
C CYS A 56 -1.67 24.73 -10.38
N SER A 57 -1.30 24.02 -9.30
CA SER A 57 -2.23 23.24 -8.49
C SER A 57 -3.26 24.14 -7.79
N LYS A 58 -2.82 25.29 -7.25
CA LYS A 58 -3.72 26.30 -6.66
C LYS A 58 -4.67 26.90 -7.71
N LEU A 59 -4.17 27.19 -8.90
CA LEU A 59 -5.01 27.68 -10.00
C LEU A 59 -6.07 26.63 -10.37
N GLN A 60 -5.67 25.37 -10.53
CA GLN A 60 -6.59 24.28 -10.83
C GLN A 60 -7.70 24.16 -9.76
N ALA A 61 -7.32 24.14 -8.49
CA ALA A 61 -8.26 24.10 -7.38
C ALA A 61 -9.19 25.33 -7.32
N SER A 62 -8.76 26.48 -7.84
CA SER A 62 -9.58 27.71 -7.87
C SER A 62 -10.62 27.70 -8.99
N VAL A 63 -10.34 27.04 -10.12
CA VAL A 63 -11.19 27.06 -11.32
C VAL A 63 -12.12 25.85 -11.44
N VAL A 64 -11.78 24.72 -10.81
CA VAL A 64 -12.62 23.52 -10.79
C VAL A 64 -13.77 23.72 -9.82
N GLU A 65 -14.98 23.25 -10.19
CA GLU A 65 -16.14 23.30 -9.31
C GLU A 65 -15.86 22.50 -8.02
N PRO A 66 -16.15 23.04 -6.82
CA PRO A 66 -15.75 22.42 -5.56
C PRO A 66 -16.21 20.97 -5.37
N SER A 67 -17.44 20.63 -5.76
CA SER A 67 -17.94 19.24 -5.67
C SER A 67 -17.22 18.30 -6.63
N GLN A 68 -16.86 18.77 -7.83
CA GLN A 68 -16.03 18.04 -8.78
C GLN A 68 -14.62 17.82 -8.23
N TRP A 69 -14.00 18.84 -7.62
CA TRP A 69 -12.66 18.73 -7.02
C TRP A 69 -12.62 17.68 -5.91
N VAL A 70 -13.58 17.76 -4.97
CA VAL A 70 -13.72 16.79 -3.88
C VAL A 70 -14.04 15.40 -4.41
N GLY A 71 -14.91 15.30 -5.41
CA GLY A 71 -15.20 14.05 -6.10
C GLY A 71 -13.94 13.42 -6.71
N GLN A 72 -13.17 14.18 -7.49
CA GLN A 72 -11.92 13.70 -8.08
C GLN A 72 -10.93 13.20 -7.02
N ALA A 73 -10.81 13.91 -5.89
CA ALA A 73 -9.98 13.47 -4.78
C ALA A 73 -10.48 12.14 -4.18
N ALA A 74 -11.80 12.00 -3.97
CA ALA A 74 -12.40 10.77 -3.45
C ALA A 74 -12.23 9.56 -4.39
N TRP A 75 -12.21 9.78 -5.71
CA TRP A 75 -11.99 8.75 -6.71
C TRP A 75 -10.52 8.54 -7.11
N SER A 76 -9.57 9.23 -6.46
CA SER A 76 -8.13 9.15 -6.81
C SER A 76 -7.52 7.75 -6.71
N TYR A 77 -8.14 6.85 -5.93
CA TYR A 77 -7.72 5.44 -5.88
C TYR A 77 -7.81 4.73 -7.24
N CYS A 78 -8.65 5.21 -8.17
CA CYS A 78 -8.75 4.68 -9.53
C CYS A 78 -7.40 4.77 -10.27
N ASP A 79 -6.61 5.82 -10.03
CA ASP A 79 -5.27 5.97 -10.62
C ASP A 79 -4.33 4.86 -10.12
N SER A 80 -4.39 4.58 -8.82
CA SER A 80 -3.60 3.51 -8.18
C SER A 80 -4.01 2.13 -8.71
N VAL A 81 -5.31 1.89 -8.91
CA VAL A 81 -5.82 0.65 -9.51
C VAL A 81 -5.34 0.50 -10.96
N ALA A 82 -5.37 1.57 -11.75
CA ALA A 82 -4.91 1.52 -13.14
C ALA A 82 -3.43 1.18 -13.24
N LEU A 83 -2.58 1.87 -12.47
CA LEU A 83 -1.14 1.56 -12.43
C LEU A 83 -0.87 0.15 -11.90
N SER A 84 -1.62 -0.33 -10.91
CA SER A 84 -1.50 -1.70 -10.41
C SER A 84 -1.72 -2.71 -11.53
N ARG A 85 -2.75 -2.49 -12.37
CA ARG A 85 -3.03 -3.35 -13.53
C ARG A 85 -1.95 -3.26 -14.60
N VAL A 86 -1.34 -2.10 -14.81
CA VAL A 86 -0.18 -1.94 -15.71
C VAL A 86 0.99 -2.84 -15.27
N PHE A 87 1.23 -2.98 -13.96
CA PHE A 87 2.27 -3.88 -13.44
C PHE A 87 1.85 -5.35 -13.49
N GLU A 88 0.66 -5.69 -12.97
CA GLU A 88 0.17 -7.07 -12.92
C GLU A 88 0.04 -7.72 -14.31
N MET A 89 -0.30 -6.93 -15.33
CA MET A 89 -0.42 -7.37 -16.72
C MET A 89 0.87 -7.15 -17.52
N ASN A 90 1.94 -6.64 -16.91
CA ASN A 90 3.21 -6.29 -17.55
C ASN A 90 3.08 -5.33 -18.75
N ILE A 91 2.02 -4.51 -18.83
CA ILE A 91 1.77 -3.59 -19.95
C ILE A 91 2.96 -2.64 -20.16
N HIS A 92 3.53 -2.12 -19.07
CA HIS A 92 4.71 -1.24 -19.12
C HIS A 92 5.94 -1.89 -19.78
N LYS A 93 6.08 -3.22 -19.77
CA LYS A 93 7.20 -3.93 -20.43
C LYS A 93 6.86 -4.37 -21.86
N LEU A 94 5.57 -4.45 -22.20
CA LEU A 94 5.10 -4.83 -23.53
C LEU A 94 5.11 -3.66 -24.51
N ILE A 95 5.17 -2.42 -24.02
CA ILE A 95 5.33 -1.23 -24.83
C ILE A 95 6.83 -0.94 -24.97
N GLU A 96 7.32 -0.90 -26.19
CA GLU A 96 8.73 -0.59 -26.43
C GLU A 96 9.05 0.87 -26.05
N PRO A 97 10.21 1.14 -25.39
CA PRO A 97 10.58 2.49 -24.94
C PRO A 97 10.70 3.49 -26.10
N GLU A 98 11.27 3.03 -27.22
CA GLU A 98 11.50 3.78 -28.44
C GLU A 98 11.02 2.90 -29.60
N GLY A 99 9.92 3.27 -30.24
CA GLY A 99 9.30 2.48 -31.30
C GLY A 99 7.97 3.06 -31.75
N GLU A 100 7.28 2.33 -32.63
CA GLU A 100 5.97 2.75 -33.15
C GLU A 100 4.84 2.64 -32.12
N GLY A 101 5.11 2.14 -30.91
CA GLY A 101 4.11 1.87 -29.89
C GLY A 101 3.41 0.53 -30.06
N ALA A 102 2.82 0.01 -28.97
CA ALA A 102 2.15 -1.27 -28.94
C ALA A 102 0.69 -1.15 -29.38
N THR A 103 0.27 -2.02 -30.30
CA THR A 103 -1.11 -2.10 -30.77
C THR A 103 -2.02 -2.81 -29.77
N MET A 104 -3.31 -2.50 -29.81
CA MET A 104 -4.33 -3.15 -28.98
C MET A 104 -4.33 -4.67 -29.17
N GLU A 105 -4.11 -5.15 -30.41
CA GLU A 105 -4.02 -6.57 -30.71
C GLU A 105 -2.82 -7.23 -30.01
N CYS A 106 -1.64 -6.59 -30.06
CA CYS A 106 -0.44 -7.06 -29.38
C CYS A 106 -0.64 -7.14 -27.86
N LEU A 107 -1.22 -6.08 -27.26
CA LEU A 107 -1.48 -6.04 -25.82
C LEU A 107 -2.55 -7.06 -25.40
N THR A 108 -3.64 -7.21 -26.16
CA THR A 108 -4.70 -8.19 -25.90
C THR A 108 -4.14 -9.61 -25.95
N LYS A 109 -3.36 -9.93 -26.99
CA LYS A 109 -2.74 -11.25 -27.16
C LYS A 109 -1.73 -11.58 -26.05
N SER A 110 -0.92 -10.60 -25.65
CA SER A 110 0.14 -10.81 -24.65
C SER A 110 -0.38 -10.85 -23.22
N THR A 111 -1.43 -10.08 -22.91
CA THR A 111 -2.00 -9.99 -21.56
C THR A 111 -3.16 -10.95 -21.33
N GLY A 112 -3.82 -11.43 -22.39
CA GLY A 112 -5.05 -12.23 -22.31
C GLY A 112 -6.30 -11.44 -21.89
N ALA A 113 -6.21 -10.12 -21.73
CA ALA A 113 -7.34 -9.28 -21.33
C ALA A 113 -8.12 -8.74 -22.52
N SER A 114 -9.41 -8.44 -22.29
CA SER A 114 -10.28 -7.81 -23.29
C SER A 114 -9.76 -6.42 -23.72
N PRO A 115 -9.94 -6.01 -24.99
CA PRO A 115 -9.57 -4.68 -25.47
C PRO A 115 -10.18 -3.53 -24.66
N GLU A 116 -11.41 -3.70 -24.16
CA GLU A 116 -12.13 -2.71 -23.37
C GLU A 116 -11.45 -2.46 -22.03
N LEU A 117 -10.94 -3.51 -21.37
CA LEU A 117 -10.21 -3.42 -20.12
C LEU A 117 -8.89 -2.66 -20.32
N ILE A 118 -8.11 -3.03 -21.34
CA ILE A 118 -6.85 -2.36 -21.67
C ILE A 118 -7.10 -0.89 -21.99
N SER A 119 -8.13 -0.59 -22.79
CA SER A 119 -8.52 0.78 -23.11
C SER A 119 -8.91 1.59 -21.86
N ARG A 120 -9.60 0.99 -20.89
CA ARG A 120 -9.93 1.65 -19.61
C ARG A 120 -8.68 1.93 -18.77
N ILE A 121 -7.77 0.96 -18.66
CA ILE A 121 -6.51 1.12 -17.93
C ILE A 121 -5.67 2.24 -18.55
N MET A 122 -5.41 2.15 -19.86
CA MET A 122 -4.57 3.11 -20.58
C MET A 122 -5.16 4.52 -20.53
N ARG A 123 -6.48 4.66 -20.65
CA ARG A 123 -7.16 5.96 -20.52
C ARG A 123 -6.97 6.59 -19.13
N GLN A 124 -7.04 5.81 -18.05
CA GLN A 124 -6.77 6.33 -16.71
C GLN A 124 -5.31 6.77 -16.57
N CYS A 125 -4.35 5.98 -17.06
CA CYS A 125 -2.93 6.36 -17.02
C CYS A 125 -2.65 7.62 -17.86
N MET A 126 -3.20 7.70 -19.08
CA MET A 126 -3.04 8.87 -19.97
C MET A 126 -3.69 10.13 -19.41
N ASN A 127 -4.80 10.02 -18.67
CA ASN A 127 -5.39 11.16 -17.96
C ASN A 127 -4.44 11.76 -16.91
N ARG A 128 -3.51 10.95 -16.39
CA ARG A 128 -2.42 11.37 -15.50
C ARG A 128 -1.12 11.66 -16.24
N SER A 129 -1.15 11.71 -17.56
CA SER A 129 0.03 11.88 -18.42
C SER A 129 1.08 10.77 -18.23
N ILE A 130 0.65 9.58 -17.83
CA ILE A 130 1.47 8.37 -17.74
C ILE A 130 1.11 7.52 -18.96
N PHE A 131 2.03 7.40 -19.92
CA PHE A 131 1.82 6.92 -21.30
C PHE A 131 1.22 7.95 -22.26
N GLY A 132 1.37 7.67 -23.56
CA GLY A 132 0.74 8.40 -24.65
C GLY A 132 0.08 7.46 -25.65
N GLN A 133 -0.58 8.05 -26.65
CA GLN A 133 -1.25 7.34 -27.72
C GLN A 133 -0.84 7.95 -29.06
N VAL A 134 -0.31 7.13 -29.97
CA VAL A 134 0.08 7.54 -31.33
C VAL A 134 -1.18 7.74 -32.18
N GLU A 135 -2.04 6.74 -32.14
CA GLU A 135 -3.33 6.68 -32.83
C GLU A 135 -4.30 5.82 -31.99
N PRO A 136 -5.63 5.92 -32.21
CA PRO A 136 -6.60 5.13 -31.45
C PRO A 136 -6.26 3.63 -31.42
N GLY A 137 -6.01 3.10 -30.22
CA GLY A 137 -5.63 1.69 -30.01
C GLY A 137 -4.13 1.39 -30.14
N ARG A 138 -3.25 2.39 -30.33
CA ARG A 138 -1.79 2.22 -30.35
C ARG A 138 -1.13 3.10 -29.29
N TYR A 139 -0.49 2.48 -28.31
CA TYR A 139 0.03 3.16 -27.12
C TYR A 139 1.55 3.22 -27.11
N GLN A 140 2.11 4.33 -26.62
CA GLN A 140 3.55 4.52 -26.52
C GLN A 140 3.96 5.00 -25.14
N HIS A 141 5.25 4.83 -24.86
CA HIS A 141 5.88 5.46 -23.73
C HIS A 141 5.99 6.98 -23.89
N ASN A 142 6.12 7.64 -22.74
CA ASN A 142 6.45 9.05 -22.58
C ASN A 142 7.43 9.18 -21.40
N ARG A 143 7.97 10.38 -21.15
CA ARG A 143 8.98 10.59 -20.09
C ARG A 143 8.59 10.05 -18.70
N HIS A 144 7.30 10.05 -18.35
CA HIS A 144 6.82 9.57 -17.04
C HIS A 144 6.71 8.06 -16.99
N SER A 145 6.07 7.45 -18.00
CA SER A 145 5.91 6.00 -18.09
C SER A 145 7.22 5.26 -18.32
N LEU A 146 8.22 5.89 -18.97
CA LEU A 146 9.57 5.31 -19.10
C LEU A 146 10.21 5.04 -17.74
N ARG A 147 9.91 5.84 -16.71
CA ARG A 147 10.41 5.59 -15.35
C ARG A 147 9.90 4.28 -14.77
N LEU A 148 8.76 3.76 -15.22
CA LEU A 148 8.21 2.48 -14.76
C LEU A 148 9.07 1.27 -15.20
N LEU A 149 9.96 1.46 -16.17
CA LEU A 149 10.89 0.42 -16.64
C LEU A 149 12.13 0.27 -15.74
N ASP A 150 12.46 1.31 -14.96
CA ASP A 150 13.51 1.24 -13.95
C ASP A 150 13.12 0.21 -12.88
N GLU A 151 13.96 -0.79 -12.63
CA GLU A 151 13.56 -1.92 -11.78
C GLU A 151 13.29 -1.50 -10.33
N ASN A 152 14.07 -0.58 -9.78
CA ASN A 152 13.93 -0.13 -8.39
C ASN A 152 12.71 0.77 -8.23
N PHE A 153 12.57 1.78 -9.09
CA PHE A 153 11.42 2.68 -9.09
C PHE A 153 10.12 1.94 -9.44
N GLY A 154 10.13 1.11 -10.48
CA GLY A 154 8.98 0.28 -10.86
C GLY A 154 8.54 -0.65 -9.73
N SER A 155 9.48 -1.29 -9.03
CA SER A 155 9.19 -2.12 -7.86
C SER A 155 8.59 -1.31 -6.71
N LEU A 156 9.08 -0.09 -6.46
CA LEU A 156 8.52 0.82 -5.46
C LEU A 156 7.07 1.19 -5.78
N ILE A 157 6.80 1.62 -7.02
CA ILE A 157 5.44 2.00 -7.44
C ILE A 157 4.50 0.80 -7.36
N HIS A 158 4.93 -0.39 -7.79
CA HIS A 158 4.14 -1.60 -7.66
C HIS A 158 3.86 -1.93 -6.19
N TYR A 159 4.88 -1.87 -5.32
CA TYR A 159 4.74 -2.12 -3.88
C TYR A 159 3.70 -1.20 -3.22
N LEU A 160 3.70 0.10 -3.56
CA LEU A 160 2.73 1.07 -3.04
C LEU A 160 1.28 0.76 -3.45
N GLN A 161 1.09 0.02 -4.53
CA GLN A 161 -0.23 -0.29 -5.11
C GLN A 161 -0.78 -1.64 -4.67
N VAL A 162 0.09 -2.58 -4.30
CA VAL A 162 -0.35 -3.88 -3.79
C VAL A 162 -0.94 -3.68 -2.40
N PRO A 163 -2.13 -4.25 -2.09
CA PRO A 163 -2.67 -4.30 -0.74
C PRO A 163 -1.87 -5.31 0.11
N VAL A 164 -0.59 -4.99 0.35
CA VAL A 164 0.39 -5.73 1.15
C VAL A 164 -0.17 -6.03 2.53
N PHE A 165 -0.78 -5.01 3.14
CA PHE A 165 -1.41 -5.13 4.45
C PHE A 165 -2.51 -6.18 4.45
N ARG A 166 -3.28 -6.36 3.38
CA ARG A 166 -4.39 -7.32 3.40
C ARG A 166 -3.88 -8.75 3.59
N LYS A 167 -2.79 -9.16 2.94
CA LYS A 167 -2.26 -10.53 3.03
C LYS A 167 -1.42 -10.77 4.30
N ALA A 168 -0.47 -9.88 4.59
CA ALA A 168 0.40 -10.01 5.76
C ALA A 168 -0.39 -9.87 7.07
N SER A 169 -1.46 -9.06 7.08
CA SER A 169 -2.31 -8.98 8.25
C SER A 169 -2.84 -10.37 8.63
N PHE A 170 -3.21 -11.27 7.70
CA PHE A 170 -3.74 -12.59 8.09
C PHE A 170 -2.68 -13.59 8.59
N SER A 171 -1.41 -13.19 8.64
CA SER A 171 -0.30 -13.96 9.19
C SER A 171 -0.12 -13.71 10.69
N GLU A 172 0.33 -14.73 11.43
CA GLU A 172 0.78 -14.54 12.81
C GLU A 172 2.21 -13.97 12.90
N LEU A 173 2.96 -14.07 11.81
CA LEU A 173 4.37 -13.66 11.71
C LEU A 173 4.49 -12.14 11.51
N PRO A 174 5.54 -11.51 12.06
CA PRO A 174 5.96 -10.16 11.67
C PRO A 174 6.13 -10.04 10.15
N LEU A 175 5.89 -8.84 9.59
CA LEU A 175 5.90 -8.58 8.14
C LEU A 175 7.17 -9.08 7.44
N TYR A 176 8.34 -8.77 8.00
CA TYR A 176 9.63 -9.18 7.44
C TYR A 176 9.80 -10.69 7.46
N GLU A 177 9.44 -11.35 8.57
CA GLU A 177 9.52 -12.81 8.66
C GLU A 177 8.58 -13.49 7.66
N TYR A 178 7.37 -12.95 7.46
CA TYR A 178 6.45 -13.42 6.42
C TYR A 178 7.05 -13.30 5.01
N TYR A 179 7.72 -12.19 4.70
CA TYR A 179 8.39 -12.01 3.41
C TYR A 179 9.58 -12.92 3.19
N HIS A 180 10.30 -13.32 4.24
CA HIS A 180 11.45 -14.20 4.10
C HIS A 180 11.09 -15.68 4.15
N SER A 181 9.98 -16.06 4.78
CA SER A 181 9.62 -17.46 5.01
C SER A 181 8.39 -17.95 4.24
N VAL A 182 7.43 -17.07 3.92
CA VAL A 182 6.15 -17.45 3.31
C VAL A 182 6.02 -16.95 1.88
N ASP A 183 6.20 -15.65 1.65
CA ASP A 183 6.05 -15.03 0.32
C ASP A 183 7.37 -14.40 -0.13
N THR A 184 8.34 -15.27 -0.45
CA THR A 184 9.70 -14.89 -0.82
C THR A 184 9.76 -14.05 -2.09
N ASN A 185 8.84 -14.27 -3.03
CA ASN A 185 8.75 -13.46 -4.25
C ASN A 185 8.33 -12.03 -3.91
N ARG A 186 7.29 -11.84 -3.08
CA ARG A 186 6.92 -10.51 -2.61
C ARG A 186 7.99 -9.90 -1.70
N GLY A 187 8.69 -10.71 -0.92
CA GLY A 187 9.85 -10.27 -0.14
C GLY A 187 10.96 -9.68 -1.02
N GLN A 188 11.29 -10.34 -2.13
CA GLN A 188 12.26 -9.81 -3.11
C GLN A 188 11.77 -8.51 -3.75
N GLN A 189 10.49 -8.43 -4.14
CA GLN A 189 9.90 -7.19 -4.67
C GLN A 189 9.93 -6.07 -3.64
N PHE A 190 9.65 -6.37 -2.36
CA PHE A 190 9.76 -5.43 -1.27
C PHE A 190 11.21 -4.94 -1.10
N SER A 191 12.20 -5.83 -1.12
CA SER A 191 13.61 -5.42 -1.07
C SER A 191 13.97 -4.49 -2.23
N ARG A 192 13.52 -4.76 -3.46
CA ARG A 192 13.70 -3.85 -4.61
C ARG A 192 12.92 -2.54 -4.50
N ALA A 193 11.76 -2.55 -3.83
CA ALA A 193 10.99 -1.34 -3.56
C ALA A 193 11.67 -0.44 -2.52
N MET A 194 12.22 -1.02 -1.46
CA MET A 194 12.99 -0.27 -0.45
C MET A 194 14.26 0.30 -1.06
N ALA A 195 14.91 -0.48 -1.93
CA ALA A 195 15.99 -0.01 -2.79
C ALA A 195 15.62 1.24 -3.62
N GLY A 196 14.39 1.27 -4.14
CA GLY A 196 13.84 2.44 -4.82
C GLY A 196 13.92 3.73 -4.00
N HIS A 197 13.88 3.71 -2.66
CA HIS A 197 14.01 4.94 -1.87
C HIS A 197 15.43 5.53 -1.93
N TYR A 198 16.46 4.75 -2.25
CA TYR A 198 17.85 5.23 -2.26
C TYR A 198 18.28 5.76 -3.63
N ASP A 199 17.70 5.24 -4.71
CA ASP A 199 18.06 5.58 -6.10
C ASP A 199 16.98 6.37 -6.86
N SER A 200 15.80 6.58 -6.27
CA SER A 200 14.68 7.30 -6.90
C SER A 200 14.74 8.81 -6.70
N PRO A 201 14.22 9.62 -7.65
CA PRO A 201 14.00 11.05 -7.46
C PRO A 201 12.98 11.41 -6.36
N LEU A 202 12.31 10.42 -5.75
CA LEU A 202 11.33 10.66 -4.67
C LEU A 202 11.98 11.01 -3.33
N ASP A 203 13.24 10.63 -3.12
CA ASP A 203 14.02 10.95 -1.92
C ASP A 203 15.37 11.52 -2.32
N LYS A 204 15.90 12.47 -1.53
CA LYS A 204 17.22 13.06 -1.80
C LYS A 204 18.31 12.09 -1.30
N PRO A 205 19.29 11.70 -2.14
CA PRO A 205 20.41 10.90 -1.70
C PRO A 205 21.16 11.56 -0.54
N ILE A 206 21.57 10.76 0.45
CA ILE A 206 22.16 11.25 1.70
C ILE A 206 23.47 11.99 1.48
N GLU A 207 24.20 11.67 0.42
CA GLU A 207 25.46 12.31 0.05
C GLU A 207 25.31 13.73 -0.51
N LEU A 208 24.09 14.13 -0.87
CA LEU A 208 23.76 15.52 -1.21
C LEU A 208 23.40 16.35 0.03
N ILE A 209 23.21 15.70 1.18
CA ILE A 209 22.77 16.34 2.44
C ILE A 209 23.92 16.37 3.45
N PHE A 210 24.66 15.27 3.57
CA PHE A 210 25.78 15.12 4.49
C PHE A 210 27.13 15.11 3.74
N PRO A 211 28.14 15.87 4.19
CA PRO A 211 29.41 16.04 3.47
C PRO A 211 30.36 14.84 3.68
N PHE A 212 30.02 13.66 3.14
CA PHE A 212 30.85 12.45 3.28
C PHE A 212 32.28 12.61 2.73
N ARG A 213 32.49 13.51 1.76
CA ARG A 213 33.82 13.85 1.23
C ARG A 213 34.79 14.38 2.30
N ASP A 214 34.26 15.03 3.33
CA ASP A 214 35.06 15.69 4.38
C ASP A 214 35.35 14.73 5.55
N VAL A 215 34.81 13.51 5.50
CA VAL A 215 35.04 12.47 6.50
C VAL A 215 36.48 11.94 6.37
N PRO A 216 37.26 11.84 7.47
CA PRO A 216 38.67 11.43 7.42
C PRO A 216 38.89 10.08 6.75
N ALA A 217 40.05 9.91 6.10
CA ALA A 217 40.38 8.68 5.42
C ALA A 217 40.53 7.49 6.37
N GLY A 218 40.02 6.32 5.95
CA GLY A 218 39.97 5.11 6.77
C GLY A 218 38.80 5.08 7.75
N SER A 219 37.83 5.99 7.62
CA SER A 219 36.65 6.04 8.47
C SER A 219 35.71 4.86 8.22
N LEU A 220 35.16 4.34 9.31
CA LEU A 220 34.14 3.30 9.31
C LEU A 220 32.74 3.92 9.45
N VAL A 221 31.84 3.52 8.57
CA VAL A 221 30.39 3.76 8.67
C VAL A 221 29.72 2.46 9.12
N VAL A 222 28.94 2.51 10.18
CA VAL A 222 28.11 1.39 10.65
C VAL A 222 26.67 1.66 10.22
N ASP A 223 26.21 0.95 9.21
CA ASP A 223 24.86 1.06 8.64
C ASP A 223 23.92 0.11 9.38
N ILE A 224 23.23 0.64 10.39
CA ILE A 224 22.39 -0.13 11.31
C ILE A 224 21.00 -0.27 10.70
N GLY A 225 20.55 -1.51 10.50
CA GLY A 225 19.30 -1.79 9.77
C GLY A 225 19.43 -1.54 8.27
N GLY A 226 20.63 -1.74 7.71
CA GLY A 226 20.96 -1.37 6.33
C GLY A 226 20.37 -2.29 5.25
N GLY A 227 19.63 -3.34 5.63
CA GLY A 227 18.93 -4.21 4.68
C GLY A 227 19.88 -4.92 3.70
N ASN A 228 19.71 -4.64 2.41
CA ASN A 228 20.57 -5.16 1.34
C ASN A 228 21.78 -4.25 1.05
N GLY A 229 22.09 -3.29 1.94
CA GLY A 229 23.31 -2.49 1.93
C GLY A 229 23.43 -1.50 0.78
N GLN A 230 22.36 -1.17 0.06
CA GLN A 230 22.46 -0.30 -1.12
C GLN A 230 23.05 1.08 -0.83
N GLN A 231 22.64 1.73 0.26
CA GLN A 231 23.25 3.00 0.68
C GLN A 231 24.73 2.83 0.96
N SER A 232 25.11 1.81 1.70
CA SER A 232 26.51 1.50 1.98
C SER A 232 27.32 1.22 0.71
N ILE A 233 26.79 0.45 -0.24
CA ILE A 233 27.40 0.18 -1.55
C ILE A 233 27.61 1.48 -2.33
N ARG A 234 26.61 2.34 -2.37
CA ARG A 234 26.66 3.65 -3.05
C ARG A 234 27.69 4.58 -2.41
N LEU A 235 27.68 4.71 -1.08
CA LEU A 235 28.63 5.53 -0.34
C LEU A 235 30.08 5.05 -0.56
N VAL A 236 30.33 3.75 -0.43
CA VAL A 236 31.68 3.18 -0.64
C VAL A 236 32.14 3.35 -2.10
N SER A 237 31.23 3.29 -3.06
CA SER A 237 31.54 3.52 -4.48
C SER A 237 31.92 4.96 -4.77
N LEU A 238 31.24 5.93 -4.14
CA LEU A 238 31.48 7.37 -4.33
C LEU A 238 32.65 7.90 -3.50
N TYR A 239 32.90 7.30 -2.34
CA TYR A 239 33.87 7.78 -1.35
C TYR A 239 34.89 6.68 -1.05
N PRO A 240 36.03 6.63 -1.79
CA PRO A 240 37.08 5.62 -1.63
C PRO A 240 37.66 5.54 -0.22
N GLN A 241 37.55 6.64 0.54
CA GLN A 241 38.09 6.77 1.87
C GLN A 241 37.22 6.13 2.97
N LEU A 242 36.01 5.68 2.63
CA LEU A 242 35.06 5.05 3.54
C LEU A 242 35.06 3.52 3.42
N SER A 243 34.80 2.88 4.55
CA SER A 243 34.41 1.46 4.66
C SER A 243 33.07 1.36 5.41
N CYS A 244 32.28 0.33 5.11
CA CYS A 244 30.97 0.13 5.72
C CYS A 244 30.86 -1.26 6.37
N VAL A 245 30.27 -1.29 7.56
CA VAL A 245 29.71 -2.50 8.16
C VAL A 245 28.20 -2.38 8.09
N VAL A 246 27.55 -3.29 7.35
CA VAL A 246 26.10 -3.32 7.19
C VAL A 246 25.51 -4.31 8.19
N GLN A 247 24.72 -3.78 9.13
CA GLN A 247 24.10 -4.53 10.20
C GLN A 247 22.61 -4.75 9.94
N ASP A 248 22.14 -5.99 10.08
CA ASP A 248 20.71 -6.31 10.08
C ASP A 248 20.45 -7.65 10.79
N HIS A 249 19.18 -8.07 10.85
CA HIS A 249 18.80 -9.40 11.32
C HIS A 249 19.51 -10.49 10.52
N GLN A 250 19.84 -11.62 11.17
CA GLN A 250 20.64 -12.69 10.56
C GLN A 250 20.05 -13.23 9.25
N SER A 251 18.73 -13.30 9.14
CA SER A 251 18.05 -13.71 7.90
C SER A 251 18.24 -12.74 6.75
N VAL A 252 18.34 -11.43 7.04
CA VAL A 252 18.50 -10.37 6.03
C VAL A 252 19.95 -10.34 5.57
N VAL A 253 20.90 -10.35 6.51
CA VAL A 253 22.34 -10.40 6.23
C VAL A 253 22.70 -11.60 5.36
N ALA A 254 22.21 -12.80 5.70
CA ALA A 254 22.50 -14.01 4.91
C ALA A 254 21.96 -13.96 3.48
N VAL A 255 20.87 -13.22 3.23
CA VAL A 255 20.32 -13.02 1.89
C VAL A 255 21.11 -11.95 1.15
N ALA A 256 21.41 -10.83 1.81
CA ALA A 256 22.14 -9.72 1.24
C ALA A 256 23.55 -10.14 0.80
N GLU A 257 24.29 -10.83 1.67
CA GLU A 257 25.64 -11.34 1.38
C GLU A 257 25.66 -12.30 0.18
N LYS A 258 24.65 -13.17 0.04
CA LYS A 258 24.53 -14.09 -1.09
C LYS A 258 24.11 -13.40 -2.39
N ALA A 259 23.27 -12.38 -2.30
CA ALA A 259 22.73 -11.67 -3.45
C ALA A 259 23.64 -10.52 -3.93
N SER A 260 24.56 -10.05 -3.09
CA SER A 260 25.41 -8.91 -3.39
C SER A 260 26.46 -9.29 -4.45
N MET A 261 26.29 -8.75 -5.66
CA MET A 261 27.32 -8.74 -6.70
C MET A 261 28.15 -7.47 -6.52
N LEU A 262 29.07 -7.49 -5.55
CA LEU A 262 29.97 -6.36 -5.29
C LEU A 262 31.08 -6.32 -6.34
N ALA A 263 31.37 -5.14 -6.88
CA ALA A 263 32.57 -4.95 -7.68
C ALA A 263 33.82 -5.27 -6.85
N GLU A 264 34.82 -5.90 -7.45
CA GLU A 264 36.07 -6.26 -6.77
C GLU A 264 36.74 -5.06 -6.08
N THR A 265 36.55 -3.86 -6.63
CA THR A 265 37.08 -2.59 -6.11
C THR A 265 36.46 -2.13 -4.79
N ILE A 266 35.26 -2.61 -4.44
CA ILE A 266 34.53 -2.21 -3.22
C ILE A 266 34.30 -3.37 -2.25
N ALA A 267 34.45 -4.63 -2.70
CA ALA A 267 34.16 -5.81 -1.91
C ALA A 267 34.92 -5.86 -0.57
N SER A 268 36.18 -5.43 -0.55
CA SER A 268 37.01 -5.38 0.67
C SER A 268 36.60 -4.28 1.66
N ARG A 269 35.72 -3.37 1.27
CA ARG A 269 35.28 -2.21 2.06
C ARG A 269 33.85 -2.34 2.58
N ILE A 270 33.19 -3.47 2.33
CA ILE A 270 31.85 -3.77 2.82
C ILE A 270 31.90 -5.08 3.60
N THR A 271 31.46 -5.02 4.86
CA THR A 271 31.34 -6.19 5.72
C THR A 271 29.88 -6.35 6.15
N TRP A 272 29.36 -7.57 6.11
CA TRP A 272 28.01 -7.87 6.59
C TRP A 272 28.08 -8.41 8.02
N GLU A 273 27.25 -7.88 8.92
CA GLU A 273 27.26 -8.28 10.33
C GLU A 273 25.83 -8.48 10.85
N ALA A 274 25.50 -9.71 11.28
CA ALA A 274 24.21 -9.96 11.91
C ALA A 274 24.16 -9.28 13.29
N HIS A 275 23.21 -8.36 13.50
CA HIS A 275 23.11 -7.60 14.74
C HIS A 275 21.65 -7.24 15.09
N ASP A 276 21.29 -7.45 16.36
CA ASP A 276 20.10 -6.82 16.95
C ASP A 276 20.48 -5.42 17.42
N TYR A 277 19.97 -4.39 16.75
CA TYR A 277 20.24 -2.99 17.06
C TYR A 277 19.77 -2.53 18.46
N CYS A 278 19.02 -3.35 19.21
CA CYS A 278 18.69 -3.11 20.61
C CYS A 278 19.71 -3.71 21.59
N ALA A 279 20.64 -4.53 21.10
CA ALA A 279 21.74 -5.10 21.86
C ALA A 279 22.92 -4.12 21.92
N PRO A 280 23.91 -4.32 22.82
CA PRO A 280 25.11 -3.50 22.85
C PRO A 280 25.82 -3.51 21.50
N GLN A 281 26.04 -2.33 20.93
CA GLN A 281 26.63 -2.16 19.59
C GLN A 281 28.09 -2.69 19.56
N PRO A 282 28.42 -3.70 18.72
CA PRO A 282 29.75 -4.33 18.68
C PRO A 282 30.83 -3.43 18.08
N GLN A 283 30.50 -2.63 17.07
CA GLN A 283 31.44 -1.72 16.43
C GLN A 283 31.61 -0.48 17.32
N LYS A 284 32.81 -0.28 17.87
CA LYS A 284 33.12 0.84 18.78
C LYS A 284 33.91 1.93 18.05
N GLY A 285 33.62 3.19 18.37
CA GLY A 285 34.36 4.35 17.86
C GLY A 285 34.27 4.57 16.34
N ALA A 286 33.26 4.00 15.66
CA ALA A 286 33.04 4.26 14.25
C ALA A 286 32.81 5.75 13.97
N ALA A 287 33.27 6.24 12.83
CA ALA A 287 33.13 7.66 12.48
C ALA A 287 31.65 8.04 12.31
N ILE A 288 30.85 7.15 11.72
CA ILE A 288 29.42 7.37 11.49
C ILE A 288 28.65 6.12 11.91
N TYR A 289 27.57 6.31 12.68
CA TYR A 289 26.52 5.32 12.84
C TYR A 289 25.30 5.82 12.08
N LEU A 290 24.91 5.11 11.03
CA LEU A 290 23.81 5.46 10.14
C LEU A 290 22.55 4.67 10.53
N LEU A 291 21.44 5.37 10.70
CA LEU A 291 20.09 4.81 10.86
C LEU A 291 19.23 5.40 9.73
N SER A 292 19.07 4.66 8.63
CA SER A 292 18.26 5.10 7.49
C SER A 292 16.93 4.36 7.45
N TYR A 293 15.81 5.08 7.58
CA TYR A 293 14.45 4.52 7.64
C TYR A 293 14.21 3.49 8.75
N VAL A 294 15.01 3.53 9.82
CA VAL A 294 14.92 2.56 10.93
C VAL A 294 14.02 3.03 12.05
N LEU A 295 14.18 4.28 12.50
CA LEU A 295 13.48 4.74 13.70
C LEU A 295 11.97 4.86 13.47
N ARG A 296 11.56 5.22 12.24
CA ARG A 296 10.15 5.34 11.85
C ARG A 296 9.32 4.06 12.01
N ASP A 297 9.95 2.89 11.95
CA ASP A 297 9.28 1.58 12.07
C ASP A 297 9.17 1.10 13.53
N ASN A 298 9.69 1.89 14.47
CA ASN A 298 9.83 1.50 15.87
C ASN A 298 9.09 2.48 16.80
N THR A 299 8.71 1.98 17.97
CA THR A 299 8.11 2.82 19.02
C THR A 299 9.17 3.67 19.72
N ASP A 300 8.77 4.80 20.32
CA ASP A 300 9.67 5.68 21.08
C ASP A 300 10.54 4.91 22.09
N ALA A 301 9.93 3.99 22.86
CA ALA A 301 10.65 3.19 23.84
C ALA A 301 11.75 2.32 23.20
N LYS A 302 11.51 1.81 21.99
CA LYS A 302 12.50 1.01 21.24
C LYS A 302 13.54 1.91 20.58
N CYS A 303 13.14 3.05 20.01
CA CYS A 303 14.05 4.06 19.48
C CYS A 303 15.04 4.57 20.54
N ILE A 304 14.57 4.83 21.77
CA ILE A 304 15.43 5.20 22.91
C ILE A 304 16.50 4.12 23.15
N ARG A 305 16.13 2.84 23.15
CA ARG A 305 17.08 1.73 23.35
C ARG A 305 18.13 1.64 22.23
N ILE A 306 17.69 1.80 20.98
CA ILE A 306 18.59 1.80 19.81
C ILE A 306 19.61 2.94 19.93
N ILE A 307 19.13 4.16 20.16
CA ILE A 307 19.98 5.35 20.29
C ILE A 307 20.92 5.21 21.49
N GLN A 308 20.47 4.64 22.62
CA GLN A 308 21.32 4.38 23.78
C GLN A 308 22.44 3.39 23.47
N ALA A 309 22.16 2.30 22.74
CA ALA A 309 23.17 1.32 22.34
C ALA A 309 24.26 1.96 21.45
N VAL A 310 23.86 2.83 20.51
CA VAL A 310 24.79 3.60 19.68
C VAL A 310 25.59 4.61 20.52
N ALA A 311 24.92 5.35 21.41
CA ALA A 311 25.57 6.34 22.26
C ALA A 311 26.64 5.73 23.18
N GLN A 312 26.49 4.48 23.61
CA GLN A 312 27.48 3.74 24.40
C GLN A 312 28.67 3.23 23.56
N ALA A 313 28.53 3.14 22.24
CA ALA A 313 29.59 2.68 21.35
C ALA A 313 30.37 3.82 20.68
N ARG A 314 29.79 5.01 20.61
CA ARG A 314 30.37 6.17 19.93
C ARG A 314 31.61 6.71 20.65
N ASP A 315 32.57 7.21 19.88
CA ASP A 315 33.58 8.15 20.37
C ASP A 315 32.89 9.52 20.53
N PRO A 316 32.90 10.13 21.73
CA PRO A 316 32.14 11.35 21.97
C PRO A 316 32.61 12.56 21.16
N GLU A 317 33.87 12.58 20.74
CA GLU A 317 34.51 13.69 20.02
C GLU A 317 34.52 13.49 18.50
N LYS A 318 34.50 12.23 18.04
CA LYS A 318 34.71 11.90 16.61
C LYS A 318 33.52 11.25 15.93
N SER A 319 32.67 10.54 16.66
CA SER A 319 31.55 9.80 16.07
C SER A 319 30.34 10.70 15.84
N THR A 320 29.72 10.54 14.67
CA THR A 320 28.43 11.16 14.33
C THR A 320 27.34 10.10 14.25
N LEU A 321 26.18 10.35 14.87
CA LEU A 321 24.96 9.58 14.62
C LEU A 321 24.19 10.28 13.49
N LEU A 322 24.04 9.62 12.36
CA LEU A 322 23.32 10.13 11.20
C LEU A 322 21.96 9.42 11.12
N ILE A 323 20.88 10.17 11.30
CA ILE A 323 19.51 9.68 11.18
C ILE A 323 18.95 10.18 9.85
N HIS A 324 18.62 9.27 8.96
CA HIS A 324 18.01 9.55 7.67
C HIS A 324 16.57 9.03 7.68
N ASP A 325 15.63 9.91 8.03
CA ASP A 325 14.21 9.60 8.18
C ASP A 325 13.36 10.78 7.68
N PHE A 326 12.08 10.53 7.40
CA PHE A 326 11.15 11.59 7.06
C PHE A 326 10.90 12.51 8.27
N VAL A 327 11.02 13.82 8.05
CA VAL A 327 10.69 14.83 9.06
C VAL A 327 9.36 15.47 8.71
N ASP A 328 8.35 15.30 9.58
CA ASP A 328 7.07 15.96 9.43
C ASP A 328 7.22 17.44 9.83
N LEU A 329 7.27 18.34 8.84
CA LEU A 329 7.42 19.77 9.06
C LEU A 329 6.05 20.41 9.36
N PRO A 330 5.91 21.22 10.42
CA PRO A 330 4.63 21.82 10.82
C PRO A 330 3.91 22.67 9.76
N SER A 331 4.59 23.06 8.67
CA SER A 331 4.13 24.03 7.68
C SER A 331 4.22 23.55 6.22
N GLY A 332 4.63 22.30 5.97
CA GLY A 332 4.80 21.76 4.61
C GLY A 332 3.58 20.98 4.14
N TYR A 333 3.02 21.36 2.98
CA TYR A 333 1.87 20.68 2.36
C TYR A 333 2.20 19.29 1.77
N ASP A 334 3.47 18.85 1.80
CA ASP A 334 3.97 17.79 0.90
C ASP A 334 3.97 16.36 1.46
N LEU A 335 3.68 16.13 2.75
CA LEU A 335 3.68 14.76 3.32
C LEU A 335 2.40 14.37 4.06
N HIS A 336 1.28 15.03 3.76
CA HIS A 336 0.01 14.81 4.45
C HIS A 336 -0.52 13.37 4.38
N LEU A 337 -0.30 12.63 3.29
CA LEU A 337 -0.82 11.26 3.18
C LEU A 337 -0.08 10.28 4.10
N LEU A 338 1.26 10.38 4.18
CA LEU A 338 2.09 9.55 5.06
C LEU A 338 1.93 9.95 6.53
N SER A 339 1.83 11.25 6.84
CA SER A 339 1.60 11.70 8.22
C SER A 339 0.19 11.38 8.71
N VAL A 340 -0.85 11.57 7.89
CA VAL A 340 -2.22 11.12 8.22
C VAL A 340 -2.27 9.61 8.34
N TRP A 341 -1.66 8.86 7.41
CA TRP A 341 -1.60 7.41 7.48
C TRP A 341 -0.88 6.93 8.75
N ALA A 342 0.29 7.50 9.08
CA ALA A 342 1.02 7.18 10.29
C ALA A 342 0.17 7.51 11.53
N HIS A 343 -0.41 8.72 11.59
CA HIS A 343 -1.23 9.15 12.72
C HIS A 343 -2.47 8.29 12.97
N VAL A 344 -3.13 7.82 11.91
CA VAL A 344 -4.29 6.92 12.00
C VAL A 344 -3.87 5.52 12.45
N ASN A 345 -2.71 5.03 12.02
CA ASN A 345 -2.27 3.66 12.29
C ASN A 345 -1.41 3.51 13.56
N THR A 346 -0.76 4.57 14.06
CA THR A 346 0.15 4.51 15.22
C THR A 346 -0.49 5.01 16.52
N LYS A 347 -1.68 5.63 16.47
CA LYS A 347 -2.41 6.02 17.69
C LYS A 347 -3.24 4.86 18.24
N PRO A 348 -2.93 4.32 19.44
CA PRO A 348 -3.66 3.20 20.04
C PRO A 348 -5.09 3.52 20.50
N GLY A 349 -5.65 4.68 20.15
CA GLY A 349 -6.91 5.19 20.71
C GLY A 349 -8.13 5.15 19.78
N TYR A 350 -7.96 4.82 18.50
CA TYR A 350 -9.09 4.58 17.59
C TYR A 350 -9.61 3.16 17.77
N GLU A 351 -10.04 2.83 18.97
CA GLU A 351 -10.70 1.57 19.25
C GLU A 351 -12.14 1.61 18.72
N ARG A 352 -12.59 0.45 18.26
CA ARG A 352 -14.00 0.25 17.92
C ARG A 352 -14.83 0.48 19.18
N THR A 353 -15.86 1.32 19.08
CA THR A 353 -16.65 1.72 20.25
C THR A 353 -17.53 0.58 20.75
N GLU A 354 -17.53 0.33 22.07
CA GLU A 354 -18.32 -0.76 22.66
C GLU A 354 -19.82 -0.65 22.39
N TRP A 355 -20.36 0.58 22.35
CA TRP A 355 -21.78 0.82 22.17
C TRP A 355 -22.30 0.38 20.79
N PHE A 356 -21.45 0.40 19.76
CA PHE A 356 -21.82 -0.02 18.41
C PHE A 356 -21.50 -1.50 18.18
N TYR A 357 -20.34 -1.98 18.62
CA TYR A 357 -19.85 -3.31 18.26
C TYR A 357 -20.30 -4.45 19.18
N LYS A 358 -20.52 -4.22 20.49
CA LYS A 358 -21.02 -5.28 21.40
C LYS A 358 -22.46 -5.73 21.10
N PRO A 359 -23.40 -4.84 20.69
CA PRO A 359 -24.75 -5.27 20.32
C PRO A 359 -24.80 -6.17 19.08
N LEU A 360 -23.80 -6.09 18.20
CA LEU A 360 -23.71 -6.87 16.95
C LEU A 360 -23.21 -8.31 17.15
N ARG A 361 -23.05 -8.78 18.40
CA ARG A 361 -22.71 -10.17 18.69
C ARG A 361 -23.86 -11.10 18.29
N SER A 362 -23.52 -12.11 17.51
CA SER A 362 -24.47 -13.16 17.12
C SER A 362 -24.68 -14.21 18.21
N GLU A 363 -23.74 -14.35 19.14
CA GLU A 363 -23.81 -15.28 20.28
C GLU A 363 -23.63 -14.53 21.61
N HIS A 364 -24.31 -14.99 22.66
CA HIS A 364 -24.18 -14.40 23.99
C HIS A 364 -22.75 -14.54 24.51
N ARG A 365 -22.13 -13.40 24.88
CA ARG A 365 -20.75 -13.33 25.43
C ARG A 365 -19.64 -13.90 24.54
N ARG A 366 -19.94 -14.23 23.29
CA ARG A 366 -18.95 -14.70 22.33
C ARG A 366 -18.82 -13.69 21.21
N ASP A 367 -17.65 -13.07 21.12
CA ASP A 367 -17.34 -12.18 20.00
C ASP A 367 -17.18 -12.98 18.70
N SER A 368 -17.50 -12.36 17.55
CA SER A 368 -17.08 -12.84 16.23
C SER A 368 -15.70 -12.24 15.89
N VAL A 369 -15.27 -12.29 14.62
CA VAL A 369 -14.11 -11.48 14.19
C VAL A 369 -14.47 -10.00 14.08
N PHE A 370 -15.75 -9.63 13.94
CA PHE A 370 -16.18 -8.26 13.66
C PHE A 370 -16.54 -7.45 14.91
N THR A 371 -16.85 -8.11 16.03
CA THR A 371 -17.31 -7.49 17.28
C THR A 371 -16.25 -7.16 18.34
N PRO A 372 -15.00 -7.68 18.32
CA PRO A 372 -14.00 -7.30 19.30
C PRO A 372 -13.65 -5.81 19.19
N THR A 373 -13.70 -5.12 20.31
CA THR A 373 -13.34 -3.69 20.43
C THR A 373 -11.86 -3.49 20.76
N ASP A 374 -11.25 -4.46 21.43
CA ASP A 374 -9.83 -4.52 21.75
C ASP A 374 -9.03 -4.99 20.53
N SER A 375 -8.08 -4.16 20.10
CA SER A 375 -7.25 -4.39 18.91
C SER A 375 -6.42 -5.69 18.99
N LYS A 376 -5.92 -6.07 20.17
CA LYS A 376 -5.14 -7.31 20.36
C LYS A 376 -6.03 -8.55 20.27
N LYS A 377 -7.21 -8.52 20.88
CA LYS A 377 -8.20 -9.62 20.79
C LYS A 377 -8.74 -9.78 19.38
N HIS A 378 -8.96 -8.65 18.69
CA HIS A 378 -9.34 -8.65 17.28
C HIS A 378 -8.26 -9.31 16.42
N GLU A 379 -6.99 -8.93 16.60
CA GLU A 379 -5.87 -9.50 15.87
C GLU A 379 -5.72 -10.99 16.13
N GLN A 380 -5.76 -11.43 17.39
CA GLN A 380 -5.74 -12.85 17.76
C GLN A 380 -6.85 -13.65 17.08
N ARG A 381 -8.09 -13.15 17.07
CA ARG A 381 -9.22 -13.83 16.39
C ARG A 381 -9.07 -13.85 14.88
N ARG A 382 -8.49 -12.80 14.29
CA ARG A 382 -8.25 -12.70 12.85
C ARG A 382 -7.16 -13.66 12.40
N LYS A 383 -6.15 -13.90 13.24
CA LYS A 383 -5.12 -14.92 13.02
C LYS A 383 -5.70 -16.33 12.94
N LEU A 384 -6.72 -16.65 13.74
CA LEU A 384 -7.45 -17.94 13.68
C LEU A 384 -8.17 -18.18 12.33
N LEU A 385 -8.45 -17.13 11.54
CA LEU A 385 -9.07 -17.25 10.21
C LEU A 385 -8.04 -17.48 9.09
N GLY A 386 -6.74 -17.32 9.36
CA GLY A 386 -5.65 -17.46 8.38
C GLY A 386 -5.68 -18.78 7.60
N PRO A 387 -5.91 -19.96 8.23
CA PRO A 387 -6.00 -21.23 7.52
C PRO A 387 -7.22 -21.36 6.58
N GLY A 388 -8.33 -20.68 6.88
CA GLY A 388 -9.56 -20.74 6.08
C GLY A 388 -9.65 -19.69 4.96
N LEU A 389 -8.85 -18.63 5.03
CA LEU A 389 -8.73 -17.56 4.02
C LEU A 389 -7.50 -17.70 3.12
N SER A 390 -6.64 -18.70 3.39
CA SER A 390 -5.48 -19.01 2.56
C SER A 390 -5.92 -19.59 1.21
N VAL A 391 -5.93 -18.72 0.19
CA VAL A 391 -6.21 -19.05 -1.22
C VAL A 391 -5.32 -20.21 -1.73
N ASN A 392 -4.13 -20.40 -1.12
CA ASN A 392 -3.17 -21.41 -1.54
C ASN A 392 -3.54 -22.86 -1.19
N LYS A 393 -4.67 -23.12 -0.49
CA LYS A 393 -5.11 -24.49 -0.19
C LYS A 393 -6.51 -24.86 -0.71
N THR A 394 -7.16 -24.00 -1.50
CA THR A 394 -8.58 -24.17 -1.86
C THR A 394 -8.85 -24.08 -3.36
N HIS A 395 -8.26 -25.00 -4.15
CA HIS A 395 -8.72 -25.26 -5.54
C HIS A 395 -10.23 -25.58 -5.60
N HIS A 396 -10.81 -26.07 -4.51
CA HIS A 396 -12.24 -26.41 -4.42
C HIS A 396 -13.19 -25.20 -4.32
N ILE A 397 -12.70 -24.01 -3.97
CA ILE A 397 -13.57 -22.83 -3.83
C ILE A 397 -13.93 -22.25 -5.19
N GLU A 398 -12.99 -22.16 -6.13
CA GLU A 398 -13.27 -21.68 -7.48
C GLU A 398 -14.26 -22.60 -8.22
N ILE A 399 -14.09 -23.91 -8.07
CA ILE A 399 -15.03 -24.91 -8.59
C ILE A 399 -16.43 -24.71 -7.97
N ALA A 400 -16.52 -24.57 -6.64
CA ALA A 400 -17.80 -24.34 -5.96
C ALA A 400 -18.46 -22.99 -6.36
N ILE A 401 -17.67 -21.94 -6.62
CA ILE A 401 -18.18 -20.67 -7.13
C ILE A 401 -18.75 -20.84 -8.54
N ASN A 402 -18.05 -21.57 -9.41
CA ASN A 402 -18.53 -21.86 -10.77
C ASN A 402 -19.81 -22.69 -10.76
N GLU A 403 -19.87 -23.74 -9.93
CA GLU A 403 -21.09 -24.55 -9.75
C GLU A 403 -22.28 -23.70 -9.27
N CYS A 404 -22.07 -22.82 -8.29
CA CYS A 404 -23.09 -21.86 -7.84
C CYS A 404 -23.54 -20.88 -8.95
N LEU A 405 -22.60 -20.38 -9.75
CA LEU A 405 -22.90 -19.49 -10.87
C LEU A 405 -23.74 -20.21 -11.92
N ASP A 406 -23.40 -21.44 -12.25
CA ASP A 406 -24.15 -22.27 -13.18
C ASP A 406 -25.57 -22.55 -12.65
N GLU A 407 -25.72 -22.83 -11.35
CA GLU A 407 -27.03 -23.01 -10.71
C GLU A 407 -27.89 -21.74 -10.76
N LEU A 408 -27.30 -20.56 -10.52
CA LEU A 408 -28.02 -19.29 -10.62
C LEU A 408 -28.45 -19.01 -12.06
N ILE A 409 -27.55 -19.20 -13.03
CA ILE A 409 -27.84 -19.02 -14.46
C ILE A 409 -28.95 -19.98 -14.89
N HIS A 410 -28.88 -21.24 -14.45
CA HIS A 410 -29.91 -22.24 -14.72
C HIS A 410 -31.26 -21.85 -14.10
N LEU A 411 -31.27 -21.37 -12.85
CA LEU A 411 -32.48 -20.88 -12.19
C LEU A 411 -33.13 -19.73 -12.98
N ILE A 412 -32.34 -18.73 -13.36
CA ILE A 412 -32.82 -17.59 -14.15
C ILE A 412 -33.39 -18.07 -15.49
N ARG A 413 -32.66 -18.95 -16.19
CA ARG A 413 -33.09 -19.46 -17.50
C ARG A 413 -34.34 -20.34 -17.43
N SER A 414 -34.52 -21.09 -16.34
CA SER A 414 -35.64 -22.03 -16.21
C SER A 414 -36.91 -21.40 -15.67
N LYS A 415 -36.83 -20.36 -14.83
CA LYS A 415 -38.00 -19.81 -14.12
C LYS A 415 -38.25 -18.32 -14.33
N TYR A 416 -37.26 -17.55 -14.79
CA TYR A 416 -37.33 -16.08 -14.79
C TYR A 416 -37.09 -15.45 -16.17
N ILE A 417 -37.15 -16.23 -17.26
CA ILE A 417 -37.14 -15.68 -18.62
C ILE A 417 -38.51 -15.06 -18.90
N SER A 418 -38.51 -13.77 -19.22
CA SER A 418 -39.70 -13.08 -19.72
C SER A 418 -39.93 -13.38 -21.20
N SER A 419 -41.19 -13.31 -21.64
CA SER A 419 -41.57 -13.41 -23.05
C SER A 419 -42.33 -12.16 -23.49
N ASP A 420 -42.59 -12.02 -24.79
CA ASP A 420 -43.39 -10.89 -25.32
C ASP A 420 -44.82 -10.83 -24.75
N ALA A 421 -45.31 -11.94 -24.17
CA ALA A 421 -46.63 -12.04 -23.57
C ALA A 421 -46.65 -11.85 -22.04
N GLU A 422 -45.53 -12.08 -21.34
CA GLU A 422 -45.47 -12.10 -19.87
C GLU A 422 -44.10 -11.69 -19.35
N ILE A 423 -44.08 -10.69 -18.46
CA ILE A 423 -42.87 -10.26 -17.75
C ILE A 423 -42.81 -10.99 -16.42
N VAL A 424 -41.76 -11.79 -16.22
CA VAL A 424 -41.49 -12.51 -14.98
C VAL A 424 -40.38 -11.78 -14.21
N PRO A 425 -40.70 -11.05 -13.12
CA PRO A 425 -39.70 -10.30 -12.37
C PRO A 425 -38.81 -11.23 -11.53
N VAL A 426 -37.51 -10.92 -11.47
CA VAL A 426 -36.55 -11.60 -10.58
C VAL A 426 -36.03 -10.62 -9.53
N ASP A 427 -36.16 -10.99 -8.26
CA ASP A 427 -35.47 -10.28 -7.17
C ASP A 427 -34.03 -10.77 -7.09
N LEU A 428 -33.18 -10.17 -7.93
CA LEU A 428 -31.77 -10.54 -8.02
C LEU A 428 -31.04 -10.34 -6.68
N ALA A 429 -31.43 -9.34 -5.88
CA ALA A 429 -30.83 -9.11 -4.56
C ALA A 429 -31.13 -10.26 -3.59
N ARG A 430 -32.34 -10.85 -3.65
CA ARG A 430 -32.67 -12.05 -2.88
C ARG A 430 -31.95 -13.28 -3.42
N LYS A 431 -31.89 -13.49 -4.74
CA LYS A 431 -31.23 -14.68 -5.33
C LYS A 431 -29.71 -14.69 -5.11
N LEU A 432 -29.08 -13.53 -5.13
CA LEU A 432 -27.66 -13.37 -4.77
C LEU A 432 -27.38 -13.64 -3.29
N GLN A 433 -28.39 -13.66 -2.41
CA GLN A 433 -28.20 -14.11 -1.03
C GLN A 433 -28.21 -15.64 -0.90
N TYR A 434 -28.74 -16.38 -1.88
CA TYR A 434 -28.62 -17.83 -1.94
C TYR A 434 -27.20 -18.30 -2.26
N PHE A 435 -26.32 -17.38 -2.66
CA PHE A 435 -24.89 -17.56 -2.93
C PHE A 435 -24.01 -17.80 -1.70
N LEU A 436 -24.58 -18.05 -0.52
CA LEU A 436 -23.85 -18.28 0.72
C LEU A 436 -23.03 -19.58 0.63
N ILE A 437 -21.77 -19.47 0.24
CA ILE A 437 -20.78 -20.56 0.23
C ILE A 437 -20.05 -20.54 1.57
N ILE A 438 -20.24 -21.58 2.38
CA ILE A 438 -19.43 -21.78 3.57
C ILE A 438 -18.65 -23.05 3.38
N LEU A 439 -17.33 -22.91 3.34
CA LEU A 439 -16.40 -24.03 3.27
C LEU A 439 -16.67 -24.97 2.08
N GLY A 440 -17.12 -24.42 0.95
CA GLY A 440 -17.29 -25.15 -0.30
C GLY A 440 -18.58 -26.00 -0.41
N LYS A 441 -19.61 -25.73 0.39
CA LYS A 441 -20.94 -26.38 0.23
C LYS A 441 -22.03 -25.38 -0.08
N THR A 442 -22.85 -25.69 -1.09
CA THR A 442 -24.06 -24.96 -1.45
C THR A 442 -25.23 -25.43 -0.56
N PHE A 443 -26.11 -24.51 -0.16
CA PHE A 443 -27.21 -24.82 0.78
C PHE A 443 -28.50 -25.30 0.09
N GLY A 444 -28.46 -25.63 -1.20
CA GLY A 444 -29.65 -26.10 -1.91
C GLY A 444 -30.62 -24.99 -2.33
N ASN A 445 -30.39 -23.74 -1.90
CA ASN A 445 -31.34 -22.63 -2.02
C ASN A 445 -31.51 -22.11 -3.46
N LEU A 446 -30.47 -22.22 -4.30
CA LEU A 446 -30.56 -21.88 -5.71
C LEU A 446 -31.38 -22.91 -6.49
N GLN A 447 -31.22 -24.21 -6.19
CA GLN A 447 -31.99 -25.27 -6.83
C GLN A 447 -33.46 -25.24 -6.39
N SER A 448 -33.72 -25.02 -5.09
CA SER A 448 -35.08 -24.98 -4.55
C SER A 448 -35.80 -23.65 -4.80
N ASP A 449 -35.05 -22.59 -5.14
CA ASP A 449 -35.53 -21.22 -5.27
C ASP A 449 -36.18 -20.66 -3.98
N THR A 450 -35.78 -21.19 -2.83
CA THR A 450 -36.36 -20.86 -1.52
C THR A 450 -35.29 -20.82 -0.43
N ASP A 451 -35.53 -20.04 0.63
CA ASP A 451 -34.70 -20.04 1.83
C ASP A 451 -35.02 -21.27 2.70
N THR A 452 -34.55 -22.44 2.24
CA THR A 452 -34.92 -23.76 2.76
C THR A 452 -34.74 -23.90 4.27
N ASP A 453 -33.68 -23.27 4.81
CA ASP A 453 -33.32 -23.31 6.23
C ASP A 453 -33.69 -22.03 7.01
N SER A 454 -34.41 -21.09 6.36
CA SER A 454 -34.81 -19.79 6.91
C SER A 454 -33.64 -18.92 7.40
N CYS A 455 -32.46 -19.12 6.83
CA CYS A 455 -31.23 -18.46 7.28
C CYS A 455 -31.26 -16.96 6.93
N ILE A 456 -31.69 -16.63 5.71
CA ILE A 456 -31.76 -15.24 5.24
C ILE A 456 -32.83 -14.49 6.03
N LYS A 457 -33.99 -15.12 6.24
CA LYS A 457 -35.05 -14.54 7.07
C LYS A 457 -34.56 -14.24 8.49
N SER A 458 -33.85 -15.17 9.13
CA SER A 458 -33.28 -14.95 10.46
C SER A 458 -32.24 -13.83 10.50
N ILE A 459 -31.45 -13.66 9.43
CA ILE A 459 -30.49 -12.56 9.31
C ILE A 459 -31.22 -11.21 9.19
N GLU A 460 -32.26 -11.12 8.37
CA GLU A 460 -33.09 -9.91 8.23
C GLU A 460 -33.73 -9.48 9.56
N GLU A 461 -34.32 -10.44 10.28
CA GLU A 461 -34.91 -10.20 11.61
C GLU A 461 -33.85 -9.78 12.63
N ALA A 462 -32.65 -10.40 12.60
CA ALA A 462 -31.53 -10.03 13.47
C ALA A 462 -31.04 -8.60 13.21
N PHE A 463 -30.93 -8.18 11.95
CA PHE A 463 -30.53 -6.81 11.59
C PHE A 463 -31.54 -5.77 12.10
N ILE A 464 -32.84 -6.04 11.99
CA ILE A 464 -33.88 -5.15 12.52
C ILE A 464 -33.78 -5.06 14.05
N MET A 465 -33.59 -6.19 14.74
CA MET A 465 -33.40 -6.22 16.19
C MET A 465 -32.14 -5.46 16.63
N TRP A 466 -31.01 -5.62 15.92
CA TRP A 466 -29.78 -4.88 16.20
C TRP A 466 -29.94 -3.39 15.96
N ALA A 467 -30.57 -2.98 14.84
CA ALA A 467 -30.84 -1.58 14.54
C ALA A 467 -31.73 -0.94 15.61
N ALA A 468 -32.79 -1.63 16.03
CA ALA A 468 -33.66 -1.17 17.12
C ALA A 468 -32.91 -1.06 18.46
N ALA A 469 -32.08 -2.05 18.80
CA ALA A 469 -31.29 -2.06 20.04
C ALA A 469 -30.20 -0.97 20.06
N LEU A 470 -29.61 -0.64 18.90
CA LEU A 470 -28.67 0.45 18.73
C LEU A 470 -29.36 1.82 18.84
N ALA A 471 -30.46 2.02 18.13
CA ALA A 471 -31.21 3.29 18.12
C ALA A 471 -31.80 3.65 19.49
N SER A 472 -32.21 2.65 20.27
CA SER A 472 -32.79 2.81 21.61
C SER A 472 -31.76 2.80 22.75
N GLY A 473 -30.47 2.56 22.46
CA GLY A 473 -29.41 2.48 23.46
C GLY A 473 -29.47 1.26 24.39
N VAL A 474 -30.41 0.32 24.17
CA VAL A 474 -30.56 -0.88 25.01
C VAL A 474 -29.71 -2.07 24.56
N GLY A 475 -28.76 -1.87 23.63
CA GLY A 475 -27.86 -2.92 23.13
C GLY A 475 -27.02 -3.68 24.18
N ARG A 476 -27.04 -3.24 25.44
CA ARG A 476 -26.46 -3.96 26.59
C ARG A 476 -27.35 -5.09 27.14
N LEU A 477 -28.67 -5.05 26.92
CA LEU A 477 -29.62 -6.04 27.46
C LEU A 477 -29.34 -7.48 27.00
N PRO A 478 -29.06 -7.76 25.70
CA PRO A 478 -28.72 -9.10 25.24
C PRO A 478 -27.38 -9.63 25.80
N GLN A 479 -26.59 -8.79 26.48
CA GLN A 479 -25.33 -9.16 27.12
C GLN A 479 -25.49 -9.52 28.61
N ILE A 480 -26.70 -9.39 29.18
CA ILE A 480 -27.02 -9.77 30.56
C ILE A 480 -27.22 -11.30 30.64
N PRO A 481 -26.61 -12.00 31.63
CA PRO A 481 -26.57 -13.48 31.69
C PRO A 481 -27.90 -14.21 31.53
N PHE A 482 -28.97 -13.66 32.09
CA PHE A 482 -30.29 -14.30 32.11
C PHE A 482 -31.22 -13.81 30.99
N ILE A 483 -30.81 -12.77 30.24
CA ILE A 483 -31.59 -12.16 29.16
C ILE A 483 -31.03 -12.58 27.81
N GLY A 484 -29.70 -12.58 27.64
CA GLY A 484 -29.04 -12.89 26.37
C GLY A 484 -29.43 -14.22 25.73
N PRO A 485 -29.50 -15.34 26.47
CA PRO A 485 -29.92 -16.62 25.92
C PRO A 485 -31.37 -16.68 25.41
N LEU A 486 -32.23 -15.71 25.77
CA LEU A 486 -33.62 -15.63 25.29
C LEU A 486 -33.76 -14.88 23.97
N PHE A 487 -32.78 -14.04 23.60
CA PHE A 487 -32.85 -13.14 22.44
C PHE A 487 -31.82 -13.43 21.35
N LEU A 488 -30.72 -14.13 21.67
CA LEU A 488 -29.65 -14.42 20.71
C LEU A 488 -29.72 -15.87 20.22
N PRO A 489 -29.46 -16.11 18.91
CA PRO A 489 -29.39 -17.46 18.34
C PRO A 489 -28.39 -18.37 19.07
N SER A 490 -28.68 -19.66 19.10
CA SER A 490 -27.81 -20.68 19.68
C SER A 490 -27.30 -21.64 18.61
N SER A 491 -26.05 -22.10 18.73
CA SER A 491 -25.52 -23.18 17.88
C SER A 491 -26.26 -24.52 18.04
N LYS A 492 -27.23 -24.61 18.97
CA LYS A 492 -28.12 -25.76 19.15
C LYS A 492 -29.42 -25.65 18.33
N ASP A 493 -29.69 -24.52 17.69
CA ASP A 493 -30.93 -24.32 16.95
C ASP A 493 -30.92 -25.12 15.64
N LYS A 494 -32.01 -25.83 15.36
CA LYS A 494 -32.14 -26.70 14.18
C LYS A 494 -32.55 -25.95 12.89
N ARG A 495 -32.78 -24.64 12.97
CA ARG A 495 -33.21 -23.75 11.86
C ARG A 495 -32.63 -22.34 12.06
N GLY A 496 -32.65 -21.52 11.02
CA GLY A 496 -32.18 -20.13 11.08
C GLY A 496 -30.67 -20.00 11.30
N PHE A 497 -30.24 -18.85 11.83
CA PHE A 497 -28.82 -18.53 12.03
C PHE A 497 -28.10 -19.49 13.00
N GLY A 498 -28.82 -20.13 13.92
CA GLY A 498 -28.21 -21.09 14.86
C GLY A 498 -27.75 -22.40 14.19
N ARG A 499 -28.48 -22.89 13.17
CA ARG A 499 -28.06 -24.05 12.37
C ARG A 499 -26.78 -23.77 11.59
N PHE A 500 -26.61 -22.53 11.15
CA PHE A 500 -25.40 -22.06 10.46
C PHE A 500 -24.19 -22.06 11.38
N MET A 501 -24.34 -21.72 12.67
CA MET A 501 -23.25 -21.73 13.65
C MET A 501 -22.85 -23.13 14.13
N SER A 502 -23.64 -24.16 13.80
CA SER A 502 -23.46 -25.54 14.26
C SER A 502 -22.66 -26.44 13.31
N LYS A 503 -22.42 -25.97 12.08
CA LYS A 503 -21.70 -26.67 11.00
C LYS A 503 -20.41 -25.93 10.69
#